data_AF-A0A520BE53-F1
#
_entry.id   AF-A0A520BE53-F1
#
_cell.length_a   1.000
_cell.length_b   1.000
_cell.length_c   1.000
_cell.angle_alpha   90.00
_cell.angle_beta   90.00
_cell.angle_gamma   90.00
#
_symmetry.space_group_name_H-M   'P 1'
#
loop_
_entity.id
_entity.type
_entity.pdbx_description
1 polymer ?
#
loop_
_entity_poly.entity_id
_entity_poly.type
_entity_poly.pdbx_seq_one_letter_code
_entity_poly.pdbx_strand_id
1 'polypeptide(L)'
;MDFKTVKEMLRRIFAITFTAAVLACTASPKAQKPVEGIPNIKPDEQQSLVAKEVVGLIENYNYKKIKLNDSISSLIFDRYIKALDPSKYYFLESDIKEFEANRNTLDDDLRIGDLSAPFYIFNVYLKRYNERVDYSISQIKAKYDFNQNDTYVYDREKMPWTKSTAELNDIWKKRVKYELVNLKIAGTEEA
;
A
#
# COMPACT_ATOMS: atom_id res chain seq x y z
N MET A 1 28.04 45.88 -31.24
CA MET A 1 26.88 45.04 -30.90
C MET A 1 25.73 45.99 -30.59
N ASP A 2 24.64 45.92 -31.35
CA ASP A 2 23.49 46.82 -31.16
C ASP A 2 22.75 46.47 -29.85
N PHE A 3 22.41 47.49 -29.06
CA PHE A 3 21.72 47.37 -27.78
C PHE A 3 20.39 46.63 -27.91
N LYS A 4 19.74 46.75 -29.08
CA LYS A 4 18.51 46.04 -29.41
C LYS A 4 18.71 44.53 -29.47
N THR A 5 19.83 44.09 -30.06
CA THR A 5 20.19 42.67 -30.20
C THR A 5 20.48 42.03 -28.84
N VAL A 6 21.17 42.74 -27.94
CA VAL A 6 21.48 42.27 -26.58
C VAL A 6 20.20 42.09 -25.75
N LYS A 7 19.25 43.03 -25.86
CA LYS A 7 17.95 42.95 -25.17
C LYS A 7 17.11 41.76 -25.65
N GLU A 8 17.12 41.47 -26.95
CA GLU A 8 16.41 40.32 -27.52
C GLU A 8 17.06 38.99 -27.12
N MET A 9 18.39 38.92 -27.10
CA MET A 9 19.13 37.75 -26.62
C MET A 9 18.84 37.46 -25.15
N LEU A 10 18.86 38.48 -24.28
CA LEU A 10 18.50 38.33 -22.88
C LEU A 10 17.04 37.88 -22.71
N ARG A 11 16.09 38.44 -23.46
CA ARG A 11 14.69 38.00 -23.42
C ARG A 11 14.52 36.53 -23.80
N ARG A 12 15.26 36.06 -24.81
CA ARG A 12 15.25 34.65 -25.23
C ARG A 12 15.91 33.73 -24.20
N ILE A 13 17.03 34.15 -23.62
CA ILE A 13 17.70 33.40 -22.53
C ILE A 13 16.76 33.29 -21.31
N PHE A 14 16.14 34.39 -20.88
CA PHE A 14 15.18 34.38 -19.78
C PHE A 14 13.95 33.50 -20.08
N ALA A 15 13.44 33.52 -21.32
CA ALA A 15 12.33 32.65 -21.72
C ALA A 15 12.71 31.16 -21.72
N ILE A 16 13.92 30.82 -22.16
CA ILE A 16 14.45 29.44 -22.17
C ILE A 16 14.72 28.93 -20.75
N THR A 17 15.26 29.78 -19.86
CA THR A 17 15.48 29.40 -18.46
C THR A 17 14.17 29.24 -17.69
N PHE A 18 13.15 30.04 -18.02
CA PHE A 18 11.83 29.95 -17.38
C PHE A 18 11.08 28.67 -17.79
N THR A 19 11.17 28.24 -19.06
CA THR A 19 10.58 26.97 -19.49
C THR A 19 11.32 25.75 -18.91
N ALA A 20 12.64 25.81 -18.78
CA ALA A 20 13.42 24.73 -18.13
C ALA A 20 13.11 24.59 -16.63
N ALA A 21 12.90 25.70 -15.91
CA ALA A 21 12.54 25.67 -14.49
C ALA A 21 11.15 25.05 -14.23
N VAL A 22 10.18 25.27 -15.13
CA VAL A 22 8.84 24.66 -15.03
C VAL A 22 8.89 23.15 -15.27
N LEU A 23 9.74 22.67 -16.17
CA LEU A 23 9.96 21.23 -16.40
C LEU A 23 10.71 20.52 -15.27
N ALA A 24 11.54 21.24 -14.51
CA ALA A 24 12.26 20.66 -13.37
C ALA A 24 11.35 20.40 -12.16
N CYS A 25 10.26 21.16 -12.00
CA CYS A 25 9.33 20.99 -10.88
C CYS A 25 8.43 19.75 -10.98
N THR A 26 8.36 19.08 -12.12
CA THR A 26 7.54 17.86 -12.30
C THR A 26 8.30 16.56 -12.01
N ALA A 27 9.59 16.64 -11.65
CA ALA A 27 10.46 15.46 -11.48
C ALA A 27 10.66 15.00 -10.02
N SER A 28 10.09 15.72 -9.05
CA SER A 28 10.16 15.32 -7.63
C SER A 28 9.08 14.29 -7.30
N PRO A 29 9.40 13.22 -6.53
CA PRO A 29 8.40 12.27 -6.04
C PRO A 29 7.28 12.98 -5.29
N LYS A 30 6.04 12.49 -5.43
CA LYS A 30 4.90 13.04 -4.68
C LYS A 30 5.17 12.92 -3.18
N ALA A 31 4.82 13.96 -2.42
CA ALA A 31 4.87 13.88 -0.97
C ALA A 31 3.90 12.80 -0.48
N GLN A 32 4.42 11.81 0.26
CA GLN A 32 3.61 10.74 0.82
C GLN A 32 2.62 11.29 1.85
N LYS A 33 1.34 10.93 1.71
CA LYS A 33 0.29 11.22 2.69
C LYS A 33 0.62 10.53 4.04
N PRO A 34 0.64 11.24 5.18
CA PRO A 34 0.88 10.61 6.47
C PRO A 34 -0.34 9.80 6.94
N VAL A 35 -0.08 8.69 7.62
CA VAL A 35 -1.05 7.86 8.33
C VAL A 35 -0.93 8.13 9.83
N GLU A 36 -1.99 8.64 10.44
CA GLU A 36 -2.00 8.97 11.87
C GLU A 36 -2.03 7.72 12.75
N GLY A 37 -1.37 7.81 13.91
CA GLY A 37 -1.36 6.76 14.94
C GLY A 37 -0.22 5.75 14.82
N ILE A 38 0.67 5.91 13.84
CA ILE A 38 1.88 5.07 13.69
C ILE A 38 3.10 5.89 13.24
N PRO A 39 4.32 5.42 13.51
CA PRO A 39 5.51 5.89 12.80
C PRO A 39 5.38 5.56 11.31
N ASN A 40 5.41 6.58 10.45
CA ASN A 40 5.29 6.39 9.01
C ASN A 40 6.64 6.01 8.42
N ILE A 41 6.69 4.89 7.70
CA ILE A 41 7.86 4.56 6.88
C ILE A 41 7.77 5.29 5.55
N LYS A 42 8.93 5.72 5.05
CA LYS A 42 9.11 6.43 3.78
C LYS A 42 10.11 5.68 2.92
N PRO A 43 9.99 5.74 1.59
CA PRO A 43 11.03 5.22 0.73
C PRO A 43 12.32 6.01 0.94
N ASP A 44 13.46 5.33 0.94
CA ASP A 44 14.76 5.98 0.82
C ASP A 44 15.09 6.29 -0.64
N GLU A 45 16.09 7.15 -0.87
CA GLU A 45 16.50 7.56 -2.22
C GLU A 45 16.98 6.37 -3.07
N GLN A 46 17.62 5.37 -2.44
CA GLN A 46 18.13 4.20 -3.14
C GLN A 46 16.99 3.33 -3.66
N GLN A 47 15.91 3.15 -2.90
CA GLN A 47 14.72 2.42 -3.31
C GLN A 47 14.04 3.06 -4.53
N SER A 48 13.97 4.40 -4.58
CA SER A 48 13.47 5.12 -5.76
C SER A 48 14.31 4.86 -7.01
N LEU A 49 15.64 4.84 -6.88
CA LEU A 49 16.54 4.50 -8.00
C LEU A 49 16.37 3.03 -8.43
N VAL A 50 16.33 2.11 -7.47
CA VAL A 50 16.14 0.68 -7.73
C VAL A 50 14.82 0.42 -8.44
N ALA A 51 13.73 1.11 -8.07
CA ALA A 51 12.45 0.98 -8.76
C ALA A 51 12.55 1.34 -10.25
N LYS A 52 13.21 2.45 -10.59
CA LYS A 52 13.45 2.86 -11.98
C LYS A 52 14.24 1.80 -12.76
N GLU A 53 15.33 1.31 -12.17
CA GLU A 53 16.18 0.31 -12.79
C GLU A 53 15.44 -1.01 -13.01
N VAL A 54 14.65 -1.46 -12.04
CA VAL A 54 13.83 -2.67 -12.17
C VAL A 54 12.81 -2.52 -13.30
N VAL A 55 12.13 -1.37 -13.41
CA VAL A 55 11.22 -1.10 -14.53
C VAL A 55 11.98 -1.11 -15.86
N GLY A 56 13.13 -0.46 -15.95
CA GLY A 56 13.98 -0.45 -17.13
C GLY A 56 14.43 -1.85 -17.55
N LEU A 57 14.78 -2.71 -16.59
CA LEU A 57 15.14 -4.11 -16.82
C LEU A 57 13.95 -4.91 -17.37
N ILE A 58 12.77 -4.75 -16.76
CA ILE A 58 11.55 -5.44 -17.19
C ILE A 58 11.15 -5.03 -18.61
N GLU A 59 11.10 -3.73 -18.89
CA GLU A 59 10.58 -3.26 -20.19
C GLU A 59 11.53 -3.52 -21.36
N ASN A 60 12.85 -3.52 -21.13
CA ASN A 60 13.83 -3.61 -22.21
C ASN A 60 14.41 -5.02 -22.36
N TYR A 61 14.64 -5.71 -21.23
CA TYR A 61 15.43 -6.95 -21.21
C TYR A 61 14.62 -8.21 -20.89
N ASN A 62 13.36 -8.10 -20.45
CA ASN A 62 12.53 -9.28 -20.28
C ASN A 62 12.31 -9.99 -21.64
N TYR A 63 12.32 -11.33 -21.61
CA TYR A 63 12.03 -12.17 -22.78
C TYR A 63 10.63 -11.87 -23.32
N LYS A 64 9.65 -11.79 -22.42
CA LYS A 64 8.32 -11.30 -22.75
C LYS A 64 8.41 -9.78 -22.83
N LYS A 65 8.25 -9.22 -24.03
CA LYS A 65 8.26 -7.77 -24.28
C LYS A 65 7.02 -7.12 -23.69
N ILE A 66 7.06 -6.88 -22.38
CA ILE A 66 6.01 -6.23 -21.62
C ILE A 66 6.37 -4.75 -21.49
N LYS A 67 5.44 -3.87 -21.84
CA LYS A 67 5.47 -2.50 -21.37
C LYS A 67 4.63 -2.42 -20.11
N LEU A 68 5.14 -1.71 -19.11
CA LEU A 68 4.29 -1.30 -18.01
C LEU A 68 3.18 -0.42 -18.62
N ASN A 69 1.95 -0.57 -18.19
CA ASN A 69 0.82 0.22 -18.66
C ASN A 69 -0.30 0.06 -17.63
N ASP A 70 -1.42 0.74 -17.80
CA ASP A 70 -2.56 0.68 -16.89
C ASP A 70 -3.02 -0.76 -16.59
N SER A 71 -2.95 -1.66 -17.57
CA SER A 71 -3.33 -3.08 -17.38
C SER A 71 -2.34 -3.81 -16.47
N ILE A 72 -1.04 -3.57 -16.64
CA ILE A 72 0.00 -4.13 -15.75
C ILE A 72 -0.03 -3.44 -14.38
N SER A 73 -0.29 -2.13 -14.33
CA SER A 73 -0.47 -1.35 -13.09
C SER A 73 -1.59 -1.95 -12.24
N SER A 74 -2.74 -2.23 -12.86
CA SER A 74 -3.89 -2.86 -12.19
C SER A 74 -3.54 -4.25 -11.63
N LEU A 75 -2.75 -5.04 -12.37
CA LEU A 75 -2.26 -6.33 -11.87
C LEU A 75 -1.27 -6.20 -10.71
N ILE A 76 -0.37 -5.20 -10.77
CA ILE A 76 0.57 -4.89 -9.68
C ILE A 76 -0.21 -4.49 -8.43
N PHE A 77 -1.20 -3.61 -8.60
CA PHE A 77 -2.09 -3.17 -7.51
C PHE A 77 -2.77 -4.36 -6.83
N ASP A 78 -3.46 -5.21 -7.59
CA ASP A 78 -4.18 -6.36 -7.04
C ASP A 78 -3.23 -7.33 -6.31
N ARG A 79 -2.04 -7.58 -6.90
CA ARG A 79 -1.04 -8.45 -6.29
C ARG A 79 -0.47 -7.86 -5.01
N TYR A 80 -0.25 -6.55 -4.96
CA TYR A 80 0.29 -5.88 -3.79
C TYR A 80 -0.71 -5.91 -2.63
N ILE A 81 -1.97 -5.55 -2.88
CA ILE A 81 -3.04 -5.66 -1.87
C ILE A 81 -3.19 -7.12 -1.39
N LYS A 82 -3.17 -8.09 -2.31
CA LYS A 82 -3.24 -9.51 -1.96
C LYS A 82 -2.04 -9.98 -1.14
N ALA A 83 -0.84 -9.47 -1.41
CA ALA A 83 0.36 -9.83 -0.65
C ALA A 83 0.29 -9.31 0.80
N LEU A 84 -0.31 -8.14 1.01
CA LEU A 84 -0.48 -7.56 2.35
C LEU A 84 -1.61 -8.21 3.14
N ASP A 85 -2.75 -8.48 2.50
CA ASP A 85 -3.95 -8.98 3.16
C ASP A 85 -4.65 -10.09 2.37
N PRO A 86 -4.02 -11.28 2.22
CA PRO A 86 -4.54 -12.36 1.38
C PRO A 86 -5.88 -12.93 1.88
N SER A 87 -6.12 -12.89 3.19
CA SER A 87 -7.34 -13.41 3.85
C SER A 87 -8.27 -12.31 4.36
N LYS A 88 -8.02 -11.04 4.00
CA LYS A 88 -8.92 -9.90 4.26
C LYS A 88 -9.24 -9.76 5.75
N TYR A 89 -8.19 -9.81 6.56
CA TYR A 89 -8.22 -9.66 8.01
C TYR A 89 -7.80 -8.28 8.48
N TYR A 90 -7.25 -7.43 7.61
CA TYR A 90 -6.63 -6.18 8.05
C TYR A 90 -7.34 -4.96 7.47
N PHE A 91 -7.48 -4.89 6.14
CA PHE A 91 -8.06 -3.72 5.50
C PHE A 91 -9.58 -3.66 5.67
N LEU A 92 -10.10 -2.43 5.74
CA LEU A 92 -11.52 -2.15 5.53
C LEU A 92 -11.82 -1.93 4.05
N GLU A 93 -13.08 -2.10 3.67
CA GLU A 93 -13.57 -1.76 2.32
C GLU A 93 -13.24 -0.30 1.97
N SER A 94 -13.31 0.62 2.93
CA SER A 94 -12.96 2.03 2.75
C SER A 94 -11.49 2.23 2.40
N ASP A 95 -10.58 1.43 2.99
CA ASP A 95 -9.14 1.53 2.73
C ASP A 95 -8.87 1.11 1.27
N ILE A 96 -9.45 -0.04 0.85
CA ILE A 96 -9.33 -0.52 -0.53
C ILE A 96 -9.87 0.52 -1.52
N LYS A 97 -11.05 1.07 -1.25
CA LYS A 97 -11.67 2.10 -2.07
C LYS A 97 -10.80 3.36 -2.22
N GLU A 98 -10.09 3.75 -1.17
CA GLU A 98 -9.13 4.86 -1.24
C GLU A 98 -7.93 4.51 -2.12
N PHE A 99 -7.43 3.29 -2.01
CA PHE A 99 -6.26 2.84 -2.78
C PHE A 99 -6.52 2.73 -4.28
N GLU A 100 -7.76 2.47 -4.69
CA GLU A 100 -8.20 2.38 -6.10
C GLU A 100 -7.79 3.59 -6.95
N ALA A 101 -7.60 4.77 -6.35
CA ALA A 101 -7.09 5.95 -7.05
C ALA A 101 -5.71 5.73 -7.71
N ASN A 102 -4.93 4.76 -7.24
CA ASN A 102 -3.60 4.43 -7.74
C ASN A 102 -3.61 3.28 -8.77
N ARG A 103 -4.76 2.64 -9.02
CA ARG A 103 -4.84 1.39 -9.80
C ARG A 103 -4.18 1.49 -11.18
N ASN A 104 -4.32 2.63 -11.84
CA ASN A 104 -3.81 2.85 -13.19
C ASN A 104 -2.62 3.83 -13.23
N THR A 105 -2.01 4.18 -12.09
CA THR A 105 -0.89 5.14 -12.05
C THR A 105 0.39 4.55 -11.49
N LEU A 106 0.36 3.34 -10.93
CA LEU A 106 1.55 2.72 -10.35
C LEU A 106 2.62 2.46 -11.41
N ASP A 107 2.25 2.20 -12.66
CA ASP A 107 3.23 2.00 -13.72
C ASP A 107 4.04 3.27 -14.01
N ASP A 108 3.36 4.41 -14.13
CA ASP A 108 4.00 5.71 -14.31
C ASP A 108 4.83 6.12 -13.08
N ASP A 109 4.26 5.94 -11.89
CA ASP A 109 4.95 6.26 -10.63
C ASP A 109 6.23 5.41 -10.49
N LEU A 110 6.18 4.11 -10.77
CA LEU A 110 7.34 3.22 -10.72
C LEU A 110 8.42 3.59 -11.75
N ARG A 111 8.05 4.04 -12.96
CA ARG A 111 9.01 4.50 -13.97
C ARG A 111 9.82 5.69 -13.51
N ILE A 112 9.20 6.59 -12.74
CA ILE A 112 9.87 7.77 -12.19
C ILE A 112 10.37 7.55 -10.75
N GLY A 113 10.30 6.32 -10.24
CA GLY A 113 10.77 5.94 -8.91
C GLY A 113 9.95 6.57 -7.78
N ASP A 114 8.71 6.99 -8.05
CA ASP A 114 7.79 7.45 -7.03
C ASP A 114 7.18 6.25 -6.31
N LEU A 115 7.52 6.11 -5.03
CA LEU A 115 7.08 5.02 -4.16
C LEU A 115 6.08 5.52 -3.09
N SER A 116 5.56 6.74 -3.23
CA SER A 116 4.64 7.35 -2.27
C SER A 116 3.38 6.52 -2.05
N ALA A 117 2.72 6.06 -3.12
CA ALA A 117 1.52 5.23 -3.06
C ALA A 117 1.75 3.87 -2.38
N PRO A 118 2.70 3.01 -2.79
CA PRO A 118 2.91 1.72 -2.16
C PRO A 118 3.31 1.83 -0.68
N PHE A 119 4.11 2.85 -0.31
CA PHE A 119 4.45 3.08 1.10
C PHE A 119 3.27 3.62 1.89
N TYR A 120 2.40 4.45 1.30
CA TYR A 120 1.17 4.90 1.95
C TYR A 120 0.25 3.72 2.28
N ILE A 121 0.01 2.84 1.30
CA ILE A 121 -0.79 1.61 1.48
C ILE A 121 -0.17 0.74 2.58
N PHE A 122 1.15 0.59 2.60
CA PHE A 122 1.85 -0.17 3.64
C PHE A 122 1.70 0.45 5.03
N ASN A 123 1.77 1.78 5.15
CA ASN A 123 1.54 2.46 6.42
C ASN A 123 0.09 2.24 6.90
N VAL A 124 -0.91 2.28 6.01
CA VAL A 124 -2.29 1.92 6.39
C VAL A 124 -2.37 0.47 6.85
N TYR A 125 -1.68 -0.46 6.16
CA TYR A 125 -1.59 -1.85 6.59
C TYR A 125 -0.98 -1.99 7.99
N LEU A 126 0.15 -1.33 8.27
CA LEU A 126 0.80 -1.34 9.59
C LEU A 126 -0.14 -0.83 10.70
N LYS A 127 -0.88 0.24 10.42
CA LYS A 127 -1.89 0.75 11.35
C LYS A 127 -2.94 -0.31 11.64
N ARG A 128 -3.55 -0.90 10.61
CA ARG A 128 -4.56 -1.96 10.77
C ARG A 128 -4.00 -3.17 11.50
N TYR A 129 -2.78 -3.58 11.15
CA TYR A 129 -2.08 -4.68 11.81
C TYR A 129 -1.96 -4.45 13.32
N ASN A 130 -1.47 -3.26 13.74
CA ASN A 130 -1.35 -2.92 15.15
C ASN A 130 -2.72 -2.91 15.86
N GLU A 131 -3.73 -2.29 15.25
CA GLU A 131 -5.11 -2.31 15.77
C GLU A 131 -5.63 -3.75 15.98
N ARG A 132 -5.25 -4.69 15.10
CA ARG A 132 -5.63 -6.10 15.22
C ARG A 132 -4.84 -6.84 16.31
N VAL A 133 -3.55 -6.55 16.46
CA VAL A 133 -2.73 -7.10 17.56
C VAL A 133 -3.30 -6.69 18.91
N ASP A 134 -3.55 -5.38 19.10
CA ASP A 134 -4.11 -4.85 20.35
C ASP A 134 -5.48 -5.44 20.66
N TYR A 135 -6.35 -5.51 19.66
CA TYR A 135 -7.66 -6.12 19.82
C TYR A 135 -7.54 -7.61 20.19
N SER A 136 -6.66 -8.36 19.54
CA SER A 136 -6.46 -9.79 19.81
C SER A 136 -5.98 -10.04 21.23
N ILE A 137 -5.02 -9.24 21.71
CA ILE A 137 -4.53 -9.32 23.10
C ILE A 137 -5.67 -9.05 24.09
N SER A 138 -6.56 -8.09 23.79
CA SER A 138 -7.74 -7.83 24.63
C SER A 138 -8.71 -9.03 24.66
N GLN A 139 -8.84 -9.75 23.54
CA GLN A 139 -9.74 -10.89 23.40
C GLN A 139 -9.22 -12.16 24.08
N ILE A 140 -7.90 -12.37 24.13
CA ILE A 140 -7.30 -13.51 24.86
C ILE A 140 -7.70 -13.49 26.35
N LYS A 141 -7.88 -12.31 26.95
CA LYS A 141 -8.30 -12.16 28.35
C LYS A 141 -9.80 -12.36 28.57
N ALA A 142 -10.58 -12.50 27.49
CA ALA A 142 -12.02 -12.67 27.58
C ALA A 142 -12.38 -14.12 27.92
N LYS A 143 -13.47 -14.32 28.65
CA LYS A 143 -14.01 -15.67 28.90
C LYS A 143 -14.82 -16.12 27.69
N TYR A 144 -14.50 -17.31 27.18
CA TYR A 144 -15.24 -17.95 26.10
C TYR A 144 -16.01 -19.17 26.60
N ASP A 145 -17.26 -19.29 26.18
CA ASP A 145 -18.02 -20.54 26.29
C ASP A 145 -17.75 -21.39 25.04
N PHE A 146 -17.03 -22.50 25.22
CA PHE A 146 -16.67 -23.42 24.15
C PHE A 146 -17.74 -24.49 23.88
N ASN A 147 -18.87 -24.47 24.58
CA ASN A 147 -19.99 -25.41 24.35
C ASN A 147 -21.02 -24.89 23.33
N GLN A 148 -20.76 -23.74 22.72
CA GLN A 148 -21.66 -23.14 21.72
C GLN A 148 -21.37 -23.64 20.30
N ASN A 149 -22.40 -23.65 19.46
CA ASN A 149 -22.32 -24.05 18.04
C ASN A 149 -21.86 -22.89 17.14
N ASP A 150 -20.75 -22.26 17.48
CA ASP A 150 -20.17 -21.19 16.68
C ASP A 150 -19.49 -21.72 15.41
N THR A 151 -19.51 -20.91 14.35
CA THR A 151 -18.78 -21.19 13.11
C THR A 151 -17.68 -20.18 12.87
N TYR A 152 -16.55 -20.68 12.37
CA TYR A 152 -15.40 -19.89 11.96
C TYR A 152 -15.00 -20.22 10.53
N VAL A 153 -14.92 -19.20 9.69
CA VAL A 153 -14.49 -19.32 8.30
C VAL A 153 -12.96 -19.16 8.29
N TYR A 154 -12.25 -20.29 8.16
CA TYR A 154 -10.79 -20.34 8.12
C TYR A 154 -10.23 -19.72 6.83
N ASP A 155 -10.68 -20.19 5.67
CA ASP A 155 -10.29 -19.62 4.37
C ASP A 155 -11.21 -18.44 4.02
N ARG A 156 -10.62 -17.25 4.03
CA ARG A 156 -11.30 -15.99 3.73
C ARG A 156 -10.81 -15.32 2.44
N GLU A 157 -10.00 -16.00 1.62
CA GLU A 157 -9.44 -15.41 0.40
C GLU A 157 -10.53 -14.79 -0.50
N LYS A 158 -11.69 -15.45 -0.58
CA LYS A 158 -12.83 -15.04 -1.41
C LYS A 158 -13.88 -14.19 -0.68
N MET A 159 -13.72 -13.93 0.61
CA MET A 159 -14.66 -13.09 1.36
C MET A 159 -14.55 -11.61 0.94
N PRO A 160 -15.57 -10.77 1.14
CA PRO A 160 -15.39 -9.33 0.98
C PRO A 160 -14.54 -8.74 2.11
N TRP A 161 -13.89 -7.60 1.86
CA TRP A 161 -13.37 -6.76 2.94
C TRP A 161 -14.54 -6.23 3.79
N THR A 162 -14.30 -6.04 5.08
CA THR A 162 -15.33 -5.60 6.03
C THR A 162 -15.62 -4.12 5.91
N LYS A 163 -16.86 -3.72 6.17
CA LYS A 163 -17.27 -2.31 6.06
C LYS A 163 -16.85 -1.46 7.24
N SER A 164 -16.65 -2.08 8.40
CA SER A 164 -16.43 -1.37 9.65
C SER A 164 -15.45 -2.11 10.57
N THR A 165 -14.84 -1.37 11.48
CA THR A 165 -14.01 -1.93 12.55
C THR A 165 -14.80 -2.89 13.44
N ALA A 166 -16.11 -2.67 13.64
CA ALA A 166 -16.96 -3.57 14.42
C ALA A 166 -17.09 -4.95 13.77
N GLU A 167 -17.39 -5.00 12.47
CA GLU A 167 -17.42 -6.26 11.71
C GLU A 167 -16.06 -6.97 11.73
N LEU A 168 -14.98 -6.19 11.58
CA LEU A 168 -13.62 -6.74 11.64
C LEU A 168 -13.30 -7.28 13.04
N ASN A 169 -13.73 -6.61 14.11
CA ASN A 169 -13.59 -7.07 15.48
C ASN A 169 -14.32 -8.42 15.69
N ASP A 170 -15.53 -8.58 15.16
CA ASP A 170 -16.26 -9.85 15.27
C ASP A 170 -15.52 -11.01 14.60
N ILE A 171 -14.91 -10.76 13.44
CA ILE A 171 -14.07 -11.75 12.74
C ILE A 171 -12.85 -12.12 13.58
N TRP A 172 -12.18 -11.13 14.16
CA TRP A 172 -10.99 -11.36 14.99
C TRP A 172 -11.32 -12.03 16.32
N LYS A 173 -12.47 -11.73 16.93
CA LYS A 173 -12.97 -12.44 18.12
C LYS A 173 -13.17 -13.92 17.83
N LYS A 174 -13.79 -14.24 16.69
CA LYS A 174 -13.98 -15.64 16.25
C LYS A 174 -12.63 -16.33 15.96
N ARG A 175 -11.68 -15.61 15.34
CA ARG A 175 -10.32 -16.11 15.12
C ARG A 175 -9.63 -16.44 16.44
N VAL A 176 -9.59 -15.51 17.40
CA VAL A 176 -8.97 -15.75 18.71
C VAL A 176 -9.64 -16.93 19.42
N LYS A 177 -10.97 -17.01 19.42
CA LYS A 177 -11.70 -18.16 19.98
C LYS A 177 -11.29 -19.48 19.31
N TYR A 178 -11.16 -19.50 17.99
CA TYR A 178 -10.71 -20.67 17.23
C TYR A 178 -9.29 -21.10 17.61
N GLU A 179 -8.35 -20.16 17.72
CA GLU A 179 -6.99 -20.46 18.16
C GLU A 179 -6.95 -21.02 19.60
N LEU A 180 -7.75 -20.48 20.51
CA LEU A 180 -7.85 -21.00 21.89
C LEU A 180 -8.42 -22.42 21.93
N VAL A 181 -9.41 -22.74 21.08
CA VAL A 181 -9.91 -24.12 20.93
C VAL A 181 -8.80 -25.04 20.46
N ASN A 182 -8.01 -24.64 19.46
CA ASN A 182 -6.89 -25.45 18.96
C ASN A 182 -5.83 -25.69 20.04
N LEU A 183 -5.49 -24.67 20.85
CA LEU A 183 -4.57 -24.81 21.98
C LEU A 183 -5.10 -25.79 23.04
N LYS A 184 -6.40 -25.71 23.36
CA LYS A 184 -7.03 -26.65 24.30
C LYS A 184 -7.03 -28.08 23.78
N ILE A 185 -7.27 -28.29 22.48
CA ILE A 185 -7.19 -29.61 21.83
C ILE A 185 -5.75 -30.16 21.86
N ALA A 186 -4.76 -29.29 21.74
CA ALA A 186 -3.34 -29.66 21.82
C ALA A 186 -2.86 -30.02 23.23
N GLY A 187 -3.70 -29.87 24.27
CA GLY A 187 -3.39 -30.27 25.65
C GLY A 187 -2.86 -29.15 26.55
N THR A 188 -3.00 -27.89 26.15
CA THR A 188 -2.67 -26.75 27.04
C THR A 188 -3.82 -26.51 28.02
N GLU A 189 -3.58 -26.73 29.32
CA GLU A 189 -4.61 -26.66 30.37
C GLU A 189 -5.08 -25.24 30.71
N GLU A 190 -4.27 -24.22 30.39
CA GLU A 190 -4.57 -22.80 30.62
C GLU A 190 -4.66 -22.06 29.28
N ALA A 191 -5.89 -21.87 28.78
CA ALA A 191 -6.21 -20.98 27.66
C ALA A 191 -7.37 -20.06 28.06
#